data_AF-A0A7R9LGK3-F1
#
_entry.id   AF-A0A7R9LGK3-F1
#
_cell.length_a   1.000
_cell.length_b   1.000
_cell.length_c   1.000
_cell.angle_alpha   90.00
_cell.angle_beta   90.00
_cell.angle_gamma   90.00
#
_symmetry.space_group_name_H-M   'P 1'
#
loop_
_entity.id
_entity.type
_entity.pdbx_description
1 polymer ?
#
loop_
_entity_poly.entity_id
_entity_poly.type
_entity_poly.pdbx_seq_one_letter_code
_entity_poly.pdbx_strand_id
1 'polypeptide(L)'
;MRFPLFHLNYYLILSYGLLYLANVCLGSHSSLRVDNGAYKGLVIAISPDIEVNGEKDQLDLLDKLKNLVTDASKVLSETTGLYFSEVTIRVPNGWTTTSTTTVQIRDTDADVIVINRDFEQSFCMQYAGCGEPALPITVTKKTVTDGNGAKQLIHEWAHYRYGVFNEFGFKSDPIYPAYYSIAGNPNTSEILVNSCADREFSYSTETRTGSKCDLDTSNTTGLPTDDYCQPILTQTNNFESSLMFAHSVESVKHFCGDTRSGGQGSHRHNSKSPNKQNVLCDGRDTWTVIKSHPDLANHHLYRQTNRYVLSIAQIILLYAHHSKYMPYIDPQNAEI
;
A
#
# COMPACT_ATOMS: atom_id res chain seq x y z
N MET A 1 3.05 -51.47 -41.51
CA MET A 1 3.00 -50.65 -40.28
C MET A 1 2.80 -49.20 -40.68
N ARG A 2 1.59 -48.66 -40.55
CA ARG A 2 1.29 -47.23 -40.78
C ARG A 2 1.15 -46.58 -39.41
N PHE A 3 2.08 -45.70 -39.05
CA PHE A 3 2.01 -44.88 -37.85
C PHE A 3 1.00 -43.73 -38.04
N PRO A 4 0.22 -43.34 -37.02
CA PRO A 4 -0.84 -42.36 -37.18
C PRO A 4 -0.27 -40.93 -37.14
N LEU A 5 -0.38 -40.22 -38.27
CA LEU A 5 -0.08 -38.79 -38.42
C LEU A 5 -1.04 -37.86 -37.63
N PHE A 6 -2.03 -38.40 -36.91
CA PHE A 6 -3.05 -37.62 -36.22
C PHE A 6 -2.62 -37.06 -34.86
N HIS A 7 -1.61 -37.64 -34.19
CA HIS A 7 -1.19 -37.15 -32.87
C HIS A 7 -0.35 -35.87 -32.93
N LEU A 8 0.42 -35.65 -34.00
CA LEU A 8 1.32 -34.50 -34.10
C LEU A 8 0.56 -33.16 -34.23
N ASN A 9 -0.57 -33.17 -34.93
CA ASN A 9 -1.42 -31.98 -35.09
C ASN A 9 -2.10 -31.55 -33.78
N TYR A 10 -2.44 -32.50 -32.89
CA TYR A 10 -3.10 -32.18 -31.62
C TYR A 10 -2.17 -31.44 -30.65
N TYR A 11 -0.90 -31.85 -30.56
CA TYR A 11 0.10 -31.16 -29.73
C TYR A 11 0.48 -29.78 -30.28
N LEU A 12 0.53 -29.62 -31.60
CA LEU A 12 0.74 -28.31 -32.22
C LEU A 12 -0.43 -27.37 -31.91
N ILE A 13 -1.68 -27.80 -32.09
CA ILE A 13 -2.87 -26.98 -31.79
C ILE A 13 -2.93 -26.62 -30.29
N LEU A 14 -2.60 -27.54 -29.38
CA LEU A 14 -2.50 -27.25 -27.95
C LEU A 14 -1.39 -26.24 -27.63
N SER A 15 -0.21 -26.35 -28.27
CA SER A 15 0.88 -25.39 -28.08
C SER A 15 0.55 -23.99 -28.60
N TYR A 16 -0.13 -23.90 -29.76
CA TYR A 16 -0.61 -22.62 -30.30
C TYR A 16 -1.74 -22.04 -29.45
N GLY A 17 -2.63 -22.87 -28.91
CA GLY A 17 -3.68 -22.45 -27.96
C GLY A 17 -3.12 -21.94 -26.63
N LEU A 18 -2.08 -22.58 -26.09
CA LEU A 18 -1.36 -22.12 -24.90
C LEU A 18 -0.58 -20.82 -25.15
N LEU A 19 0.03 -20.66 -26.33
CA LEU A 19 0.67 -19.40 -26.75
C LEU A 19 -0.34 -18.28 -27.00
N TYR A 20 -1.53 -18.60 -27.49
CA TYR A 20 -2.60 -17.61 -27.69
C TYR A 20 -3.21 -17.18 -26.35
N LEU A 21 -3.42 -18.12 -25.41
CA LEU A 21 -3.87 -17.81 -24.05
C LEU A 21 -2.82 -17.02 -23.25
N ALA A 22 -1.53 -17.31 -23.42
CA ALA A 22 -0.46 -16.51 -22.83
C ALA A 22 -0.41 -15.07 -23.38
N ASN A 23 -0.76 -14.86 -24.66
CA ASN A 23 -0.84 -13.53 -25.26
C ASN A 23 -2.15 -12.77 -24.90
N VAL A 24 -3.22 -13.47 -24.53
CA VAL A 24 -4.48 -12.85 -24.09
C VAL A 24 -4.43 -12.39 -22.62
N CYS A 25 -3.46 -12.89 -21.84
CA CYS A 25 -3.17 -12.41 -20.48
C CYS A 25 -2.16 -11.26 -20.42
N LEU A 26 -1.92 -10.53 -21.51
CA LEU A 26 -1.29 -9.20 -21.44
C LEU A 26 -2.34 -8.20 -20.91
N GLY A 27 -2.70 -8.34 -19.63
CA GLY A 27 -3.26 -7.24 -18.87
C GLY A 27 -2.31 -6.05 -18.98
N SER A 28 -2.87 -4.84 -19.10
CA SER A 28 -2.14 -3.58 -19.21
C SER A 28 -0.93 -3.59 -18.28
N HIS A 29 0.25 -3.80 -18.84
CA HIS A 29 1.47 -3.78 -18.07
C HIS A 29 1.61 -2.35 -17.57
N SER A 30 1.48 -2.11 -16.26
CA SER A 30 1.81 -0.81 -15.68
C SER A 30 3.19 -0.43 -16.20
N SER A 31 3.31 0.78 -16.76
CA SER A 31 4.57 1.30 -17.29
C SER A 31 5.59 1.57 -16.17
N LEU A 32 5.14 1.41 -14.92
CA LEU A 32 5.92 1.55 -13.71
C LEU A 32 7.12 0.60 -13.70
N ARG A 33 8.30 1.20 -13.74
CA ARG A 33 9.60 0.52 -13.70
C ARG A 33 10.53 1.19 -12.73
N VAL A 34 11.52 0.43 -12.25
CA VAL A 34 12.62 0.96 -11.44
C VAL A 34 13.88 1.06 -12.30
N ASP A 35 14.50 2.22 -12.30
CA ASP A 35 15.75 2.51 -13.01
C ASP A 35 16.69 3.28 -12.07
N ASN A 36 17.83 2.68 -11.72
CA ASN A 36 18.82 3.24 -10.78
C ASN A 36 18.22 3.74 -9.45
N GLY A 37 17.32 2.96 -8.86
CA GLY A 37 16.64 3.30 -7.61
C GLY A 37 15.47 4.28 -7.75
N ALA A 38 15.11 4.66 -8.97
CA ALA A 38 14.06 5.62 -9.24
C ALA A 38 12.86 4.94 -9.91
N TYR A 39 11.68 5.04 -9.30
CA TYR A 39 10.43 4.70 -9.94
C TYR A 39 10.11 5.71 -11.05
N LYS A 40 9.82 5.17 -12.23
CA LYS A 40 9.45 5.92 -13.43
C LYS A 40 8.17 5.38 -14.03
N GLY A 41 7.37 6.27 -14.61
CA GLY A 41 6.10 5.93 -15.25
C GLY A 41 4.92 5.83 -14.28
N LEU A 42 5.01 6.41 -13.08
CA LEU A 42 3.88 6.42 -12.15
C LEU A 42 2.74 7.25 -12.74
N VAL A 43 1.54 6.69 -12.79
CA VAL A 43 0.34 7.38 -13.31
C VAL A 43 -0.63 7.65 -12.17
N ILE A 44 -0.99 8.93 -12.02
CA ILE A 44 -2.02 9.40 -11.09
C ILE A 44 -3.17 9.96 -11.91
N ALA A 45 -4.39 9.45 -11.74
CA ALA A 45 -5.58 9.96 -12.39
C ALA A 45 -6.47 10.70 -11.38
N ILE A 46 -6.89 11.91 -11.72
CA ILE A 46 -7.89 12.66 -10.95
C ILE A 46 -9.27 12.33 -11.53
N SER A 47 -10.18 11.87 -10.67
CA SER A 47 -11.55 11.54 -11.05
C SER A 47 -12.27 12.80 -11.59
N PRO A 48 -13.09 12.67 -12.65
CA PRO A 48 -13.92 13.78 -13.13
C PRO A 48 -14.95 14.27 -12.09
N ASP A 49 -15.27 13.47 -11.07
CA ASP A 49 -16.25 13.81 -10.03
C ASP A 49 -15.65 14.68 -8.90
N ILE A 50 -14.38 15.09 -9.02
CA ILE A 50 -13.73 16.02 -8.09
C ILE A 50 -14.38 17.40 -8.18
N GLU A 51 -15.06 17.79 -7.12
CA GLU A 51 -15.65 19.12 -6.96
C GLU A 51 -14.57 20.18 -6.72
N VAL A 52 -14.47 21.16 -7.62
CA VAL A 52 -13.57 22.31 -7.55
C VAL A 52 -14.30 23.55 -8.08
N ASN A 53 -14.16 24.70 -7.41
CA ASN A 53 -14.90 25.92 -7.76
C ASN A 53 -14.06 26.82 -8.68
N GLY A 54 -13.81 26.33 -9.90
CA GLY A 54 -13.08 27.06 -10.94
C GLY A 54 -11.57 26.82 -10.95
N GLU A 55 -10.88 27.55 -11.83
CA GLU A 55 -9.47 27.31 -12.17
C GLU A 55 -8.52 27.41 -10.97
N LYS A 56 -8.78 28.33 -10.03
CA LYS A 56 -7.94 28.50 -8.84
C LYS A 56 -7.91 27.23 -7.98
N ASP A 57 -9.07 26.62 -7.74
CA ASP A 57 -9.19 25.40 -6.93
C ASP A 57 -8.59 24.18 -7.64
N GLN A 58 -8.68 24.14 -8.97
CA GLN A 58 -8.01 23.13 -9.79
C GLN A 58 -6.49 23.20 -9.59
N LEU A 59 -5.91 24.39 -9.73
CA LEU A 59 -4.47 24.62 -9.58
C LEU A 59 -4.00 24.34 -8.15
N ASP A 60 -4.76 24.75 -7.13
CA ASP A 60 -4.46 24.47 -5.71
C ASP A 60 -4.45 22.96 -5.40
N LEU A 61 -5.44 22.21 -5.91
CA LEU A 61 -5.45 20.75 -5.73
C LEU A 61 -4.26 20.10 -6.41
N LEU A 62 -3.92 20.55 -7.62
CA LEU A 62 -2.76 20.05 -8.35
C LEU A 62 -1.47 20.30 -7.57
N ASP A 63 -1.26 21.49 -7.03
CA ASP A 63 -0.06 21.80 -6.25
C ASP A 63 0.01 21.00 -4.95
N LYS A 64 -1.12 20.81 -4.25
CA LYS A 64 -1.19 19.94 -3.07
C LYS A 64 -0.89 18.49 -3.41
N LEU A 65 -1.37 17.98 -4.54
CA LEU A 65 -1.07 16.63 -5.02
C LEU A 65 0.42 16.48 -5.34
N LYS A 66 1.07 17.48 -5.94
CA LYS A 66 2.52 17.47 -6.15
C LYS A 66 3.28 17.38 -4.84
N ASN A 67 2.87 18.16 -3.84
CA ASN A 67 3.51 18.16 -2.53
C ASN A 67 3.35 16.79 -1.87
N LEU A 68 2.14 16.22 -1.88
CA LEU A 68 1.88 14.87 -1.37
C LEU A 68 2.81 13.83 -2.01
N VAL A 69 2.92 13.82 -3.34
CA VAL A 69 3.78 12.87 -4.07
C VAL A 69 5.26 13.10 -3.76
N THR A 70 5.68 14.36 -3.62
CA THR A 70 7.06 14.74 -3.29
C THR A 70 7.43 14.25 -1.88
N ASP A 71 6.57 14.49 -0.91
CA ASP A 71 6.77 14.08 0.48
C ASP A 71 6.70 12.55 0.61
N ALA A 72 5.78 11.90 -0.09
CA ALA A 72 5.72 10.44 -0.15
C ALA A 72 6.99 9.85 -0.77
N SER A 73 7.52 10.46 -1.84
CA SER A 73 8.79 10.06 -2.47
C SER A 73 9.95 10.11 -1.47
N LYS A 74 9.99 11.13 -0.61
CA LYS A 74 10.97 11.22 0.49
C LYS A 74 10.80 10.08 1.49
N VAL A 75 9.57 9.82 1.95
CA VAL A 75 9.27 8.70 2.86
C VAL A 75 9.66 7.36 2.23
N LEU A 76 9.37 7.13 0.96
CA LEU A 76 9.77 5.93 0.22
C LEU A 76 11.29 5.77 0.17
N SER A 77 12.01 6.87 -0.05
CA SER A 77 13.48 6.89 -0.11
C SER A 77 14.11 6.54 1.24
N GLU A 78 13.58 7.12 2.32
CA GLU A 78 14.02 6.83 3.68
C GLU A 78 13.75 5.36 4.05
N THR A 79 12.56 4.83 3.69
CA THR A 79 12.09 3.50 4.09
C THR A 79 12.56 2.36 3.19
N THR A 80 12.90 2.60 1.92
CA THR A 80 13.26 1.53 0.96
C THR A 80 14.56 1.82 0.22
N GLY A 81 14.97 3.07 0.14
CA GLY A 81 16.05 3.53 -0.74
C GLY A 81 15.60 3.76 -2.19
N LEU A 82 14.33 3.55 -2.51
CA LEU A 82 13.71 3.87 -3.80
C LEU A 82 12.90 5.17 -3.70
N TYR A 83 12.68 5.87 -4.81
CA TYR A 83 11.92 7.13 -4.80
C TYR A 83 11.15 7.34 -6.11
N PHE A 84 10.10 8.15 -6.09
CA PHE A 84 9.38 8.56 -7.30
C PHE A 84 10.16 9.63 -8.06
N SER A 85 10.33 9.45 -9.38
CA SER A 85 11.09 10.37 -10.23
C SER A 85 10.34 10.86 -11.46
N GLU A 86 9.48 10.04 -12.05
CA GLU A 86 8.68 10.39 -13.23
C GLU A 86 7.23 10.03 -12.95
N VAL A 87 6.38 11.07 -12.87
CA VAL A 87 4.98 10.98 -12.46
C VAL A 87 4.12 11.72 -13.47
N THR A 88 3.11 11.05 -14.01
CA THR A 88 2.13 11.68 -14.90
C THR A 88 0.80 11.85 -14.17
N ILE A 89 0.32 13.08 -14.07
CA ILE A 89 -0.98 13.43 -13.49
C ILE A 89 -1.98 13.63 -14.63
N ARG A 90 -2.91 12.70 -14.79
CA ARG A 90 -4.05 12.84 -15.70
C ARG A 90 -5.13 13.66 -15.02
N VAL A 91 -5.54 14.75 -15.67
CA VAL A 91 -6.59 15.65 -15.16
C VAL A 91 -7.92 15.42 -15.88
N PRO A 92 -9.06 15.79 -15.28
CA PRO A 92 -10.33 15.78 -15.96
C PRO A 92 -10.36 16.71 -17.17
N ASN A 93 -11.31 16.46 -18.07
CA ASN A 93 -11.53 17.34 -19.21
C ASN A 93 -11.95 18.74 -18.76
N GLY A 94 -11.44 19.77 -19.44
CA GLY A 94 -11.75 21.17 -19.14
C GLY A 94 -10.96 21.78 -18.00
N TRP A 95 -10.09 21.03 -17.32
CA TRP A 95 -9.15 21.61 -16.35
C TRP A 95 -8.04 22.38 -17.06
N THR A 96 -7.69 23.56 -16.55
CA THR A 96 -6.57 24.33 -17.08
C THR A 96 -5.25 23.64 -16.69
N THR A 97 -4.40 23.34 -17.67
CA THR A 97 -3.06 22.83 -17.42
C THR A 97 -2.01 23.60 -18.21
N THR A 98 -0.80 23.66 -17.68
CA THR A 98 0.35 24.31 -18.33
C THR A 98 1.09 23.39 -19.30
N SER A 99 0.73 22.10 -19.38
CA SER A 99 1.40 21.11 -20.23
C SER A 99 0.77 21.05 -21.61
N THR A 100 1.61 21.08 -22.64
CA THR A 100 1.22 20.89 -24.04
C THR A 100 1.26 19.42 -24.48
N THR A 101 1.70 18.49 -23.62
CA THR A 101 1.91 17.09 -24.01
C THR A 101 0.64 16.28 -23.81
N THR A 102 -0.02 15.90 -24.90
CA THR A 102 -1.17 15.00 -24.87
C THR A 102 -0.69 13.55 -24.89
N VAL A 103 -0.50 12.93 -23.72
CA VAL A 103 -0.25 11.48 -23.62
C VAL A 103 -1.59 10.75 -23.54
N GLN A 104 -1.79 9.73 -24.37
CA GLN A 104 -2.98 8.88 -24.31
C GLN A 104 -2.82 7.87 -23.16
N ILE A 105 -3.38 8.19 -21.99
CA ILE A 105 -3.40 7.32 -20.81
C ILE A 105 -4.86 6.90 -20.56
N ARG A 106 -5.12 5.59 -20.50
CA ARG A 106 -6.46 5.07 -20.17
C ARG A 106 -6.66 5.12 -18.66
N ASP A 107 -7.91 5.18 -18.22
CA ASP A 107 -8.25 5.14 -16.79
C ASP A 107 -7.75 3.84 -16.11
N THR A 108 -7.71 2.74 -16.87
CA THR A 108 -7.18 1.44 -16.41
C THR A 108 -5.66 1.41 -16.22
N ASP A 109 -4.95 2.44 -16.69
CA ASP A 109 -3.49 2.50 -16.62
C ASP A 109 -3.01 3.30 -15.40
N ALA A 110 -3.93 3.79 -14.55
CA ALA A 110 -3.61 4.54 -13.34
C ALA A 110 -3.17 3.62 -12.19
N ASP A 111 -2.06 3.98 -11.54
CA ASP A 111 -1.60 3.32 -10.32
C ASP A 111 -2.24 3.96 -9.08
N VAL A 112 -2.59 5.25 -9.18
CA VAL A 112 -3.26 6.03 -8.14
C VAL A 112 -4.46 6.76 -8.74
N ILE A 113 -5.61 6.72 -8.07
CA ILE A 113 -6.84 7.38 -8.47
C ILE A 113 -7.27 8.33 -7.35
N VAL A 114 -7.34 9.62 -7.64
CA VAL A 114 -7.80 10.66 -6.71
C VAL A 114 -9.30 10.84 -6.86
N ILE A 115 -10.07 10.61 -5.78
CA ILE A 115 -11.54 10.63 -5.81
C ILE A 115 -12.14 11.65 -4.84
N ASN A 116 -13.35 12.08 -5.16
CA ASN A 116 -14.16 12.93 -4.30
C ASN A 116 -15.02 12.06 -3.38
N ARG A 117 -14.44 11.62 -2.26
CA ARG A 117 -15.21 10.94 -1.21
C ARG A 117 -14.85 11.48 0.15
N ASP A 118 -15.88 11.60 0.97
CA ASP A 118 -15.81 12.10 2.35
C ASP A 118 -15.46 11.01 3.38
N PHE A 119 -15.25 9.75 2.96
CA PHE A 119 -14.71 8.73 3.87
C PHE A 119 -13.28 9.07 4.28
N GLU A 120 -12.91 8.72 5.51
CA GLU A 120 -11.75 9.34 6.19
C GLU A 120 -10.38 8.96 5.62
N GLN A 121 -10.23 7.82 4.92
CA GLN A 121 -8.90 7.27 4.60
C GLN A 121 -8.77 6.78 3.15
N SER A 122 -7.60 7.04 2.57
CA SER A 122 -7.13 6.44 1.31
C SER A 122 -6.85 4.96 1.52
N PHE A 123 -7.05 4.13 0.49
CA PHE A 123 -6.96 2.68 0.58
C PHE A 123 -6.61 2.03 -0.76
N CYS A 124 -6.21 0.76 -0.73
CA CYS A 124 -6.16 -0.13 -1.88
C CYS A 124 -6.90 -1.44 -1.58
N MET A 125 -7.34 -2.14 -2.64
CA MET A 125 -8.00 -3.44 -2.49
C MET A 125 -7.02 -4.57 -2.80
N GLN A 126 -6.60 -5.27 -1.75
CA GLN A 126 -5.75 -6.46 -1.86
C GLN A 126 -6.60 -7.71 -2.02
N TYR A 127 -6.58 -8.30 -3.22
CA TYR A 127 -7.34 -9.49 -3.60
C TYR A 127 -6.48 -10.76 -3.68
N ALA A 128 -5.15 -10.60 -3.71
CA ALA A 128 -4.19 -11.66 -3.92
C ALA A 128 -3.43 -12.02 -2.62
N GLY A 129 -2.53 -13.00 -2.75
CA GLY A 129 -1.71 -13.50 -1.65
C GLY A 129 -0.48 -12.65 -1.35
N CYS A 130 0.34 -13.11 -0.41
CA CYS A 130 1.55 -12.40 -0.02
C CYS A 130 2.53 -12.20 -1.18
N GLY A 131 3.03 -10.97 -1.32
CA GLY A 131 3.97 -10.60 -2.38
C GLY A 131 3.32 -10.22 -3.70
N GLU A 132 1.99 -10.38 -3.82
CA GLU A 132 1.25 -10.05 -5.03
C GLU A 132 0.64 -8.63 -4.95
N PRO A 133 0.71 -7.86 -6.04
CA PRO A 133 0.26 -6.47 -6.04
C PRO A 133 -1.26 -6.34 -5.82
N ALA A 134 -1.65 -5.30 -5.09
CA ALA A 134 -3.06 -4.94 -4.92
C ALA A 134 -3.59 -4.17 -6.15
N LEU A 135 -4.89 -3.90 -6.17
CA LEU A 135 -5.50 -2.99 -7.15
C LEU A 135 -5.03 -1.53 -6.96
N PRO A 136 -5.23 -0.64 -7.96
CA PRO A 136 -4.80 0.75 -7.89
C PRO A 136 -5.20 1.45 -6.59
N ILE A 137 -4.32 2.33 -6.11
CA ILE A 137 -4.50 3.06 -4.86
C ILE A 137 -5.60 4.09 -5.04
N THR A 138 -6.60 4.08 -4.18
CA THR A 138 -7.63 5.12 -4.11
C THR A 138 -7.22 6.16 -3.08
N VAL A 139 -6.93 7.37 -3.56
CA VAL A 139 -6.59 8.53 -2.72
C VAL A 139 -7.78 9.46 -2.59
N THR A 140 -8.16 9.83 -1.38
CA THR A 140 -9.26 10.79 -1.17
C THR A 140 -8.75 12.22 -1.37
N LYS A 141 -9.63 13.12 -1.83
CA LYS A 141 -9.36 14.56 -1.87
C LYS A 141 -8.86 15.09 -0.51
N LYS A 142 -9.41 14.58 0.60
CA LYS A 142 -8.99 14.92 1.96
C LYS A 142 -7.52 14.59 2.23
N THR A 143 -7.06 13.38 1.89
CA THR A 143 -5.64 12.99 2.03
C THR A 143 -4.71 13.92 1.22
N VAL A 144 -5.16 14.39 0.06
CA VAL A 144 -4.41 15.39 -0.73
C VAL A 144 -4.38 16.75 -0.03
N THR A 145 -5.50 17.21 0.53
CA THR A 145 -5.62 18.57 1.06
C THR A 145 -5.09 18.76 2.48
N ASP A 146 -5.06 17.72 3.31
CA ASP A 146 -4.67 17.80 4.72
C ASP A 146 -3.14 17.93 4.91
N GLY A 147 -2.34 17.61 3.88
CA GLY A 147 -0.89 17.84 3.87
C GLY A 147 -0.06 16.86 4.72
N ASN A 148 -0.67 15.85 5.34
CA ASN A 148 0.01 14.81 6.12
C ASN A 148 -0.15 13.39 5.53
N GLY A 149 -0.66 13.28 4.30
CA GLY A 149 -0.96 12.01 3.64
C GLY A 149 0.25 11.20 3.15
N ALA A 150 1.47 11.72 3.26
CA ALA A 150 2.66 11.10 2.67
C ALA A 150 2.92 9.67 3.18
N LYS A 151 2.84 9.46 4.50
CA LYS A 151 3.01 8.11 5.09
C LYS A 151 1.84 7.19 4.77
N GLN A 152 0.62 7.72 4.70
CA GLN A 152 -0.56 6.97 4.27
C GLN A 152 -0.40 6.51 2.81
N LEU A 153 0.09 7.38 1.91
CA LEU A 153 0.35 6.99 0.54
C LEU A 153 1.42 5.90 0.44
N ILE A 154 2.47 5.94 1.27
CA ILE A 154 3.49 4.87 1.29
C ILE A 154 2.99 3.58 1.93
N HIS A 155 2.10 3.67 2.92
CA HIS A 155 1.39 2.52 3.46
C HIS A 155 0.58 1.80 2.37
N GLU A 156 -0.24 2.54 1.62
CA GLU A 156 -0.99 1.97 0.49
C GLU A 156 -0.10 1.55 -0.67
N TRP A 157 1.01 2.25 -0.92
CA TRP A 157 2.02 1.83 -1.90
C TRP A 157 2.61 0.47 -1.57
N ALA A 158 2.85 0.18 -0.29
CA ALA A 158 3.40 -1.11 0.12
C ALA A 158 2.43 -2.25 -0.18
N HIS A 159 1.13 -2.05 0.05
CA HIS A 159 0.09 -2.99 -0.38
C HIS A 159 0.04 -3.13 -1.91
N TYR A 160 -0.07 -2.00 -2.62
CA TYR A 160 -0.19 -1.94 -4.08
C TYR A 160 0.99 -2.59 -4.79
N ARG A 161 2.23 -2.23 -4.43
CA ARG A 161 3.41 -2.63 -5.19
C ARG A 161 4.05 -3.92 -4.68
N TYR A 162 4.07 -4.13 -3.37
CA TYR A 162 4.84 -5.23 -2.76
C TYR A 162 3.96 -6.34 -2.18
N GLY A 163 2.65 -6.17 -2.13
CA GLY A 163 1.74 -7.23 -1.68
C GLY A 163 1.90 -7.60 -0.21
N VAL A 164 2.26 -6.64 0.63
CA VAL A 164 2.27 -6.82 2.09
C VAL A 164 0.91 -6.48 2.70
N PHE A 165 0.71 -6.79 3.98
CA PHE A 165 -0.54 -6.56 4.70
C PHE A 165 -0.31 -5.76 5.99
N ASN A 166 -1.43 -5.35 6.61
CA ASN A 166 -1.40 -4.64 7.89
C ASN A 166 -0.86 -5.53 9.00
N GLU A 167 -0.09 -4.91 9.88
CA GLU A 167 0.52 -5.50 11.08
C GLU A 167 -0.24 -5.08 12.35
N PHE A 168 -1.40 -4.43 12.18
CA PHE A 168 -2.41 -4.24 13.22
C PHE A 168 -3.60 -5.17 12.99
N GLY A 169 -4.34 -5.43 14.07
CA GLY A 169 -5.62 -6.13 14.01
C GLY A 169 -6.80 -5.18 13.91
N PHE A 170 -7.97 -5.74 13.60
CA PHE A 170 -9.20 -5.02 13.42
C PHE A 170 -10.17 -5.27 14.57
N LYS A 171 -11.07 -4.31 14.73
CA LYS A 171 -12.17 -4.37 15.68
C LYS A 171 -13.14 -5.50 15.33
N SER A 172 -13.54 -6.29 16.34
CA SER A 172 -14.51 -7.39 16.20
C SER A 172 -14.11 -8.44 15.14
N ASP A 173 -12.83 -8.51 14.78
CA ASP A 173 -12.31 -9.49 13.83
C ASP A 173 -11.74 -10.69 14.60
N PRO A 174 -12.37 -11.88 14.49
CA PRO A 174 -11.91 -13.06 15.21
C PRO A 174 -10.66 -13.70 14.60
N ILE A 175 -10.30 -13.33 13.37
CA ILE A 175 -9.11 -13.84 12.66
C ILE A 175 -7.93 -12.91 12.91
N TYR A 176 -8.16 -11.61 12.86
CA TYR A 176 -7.15 -10.57 13.03
C TYR A 176 -7.51 -9.61 14.16
N PRO A 177 -7.59 -10.06 15.42
CA PRO A 177 -8.07 -9.22 16.51
C PRO A 177 -7.08 -8.09 16.81
N ALA A 178 -7.60 -6.92 17.18
CA ALA A 178 -6.78 -5.77 17.59
C ALA A 178 -5.88 -6.06 18.81
N TYR A 179 -6.32 -6.95 19.70
CA TYR A 179 -5.56 -7.43 20.84
C TYR A 179 -5.92 -8.88 21.15
N TYR A 180 -5.04 -9.62 21.85
CA TYR A 180 -5.23 -11.03 22.16
C TYR A 180 -4.45 -11.43 23.41
N SER A 181 -4.70 -12.62 23.93
CA SER A 181 -3.89 -13.27 24.96
C SER A 181 -3.50 -14.69 24.53
N ILE A 182 -2.54 -15.30 25.22
CA ILE A 182 -2.13 -16.67 24.94
C ILE A 182 -3.12 -17.63 25.62
N ALA A 183 -3.99 -18.24 24.81
CA ALA A 183 -5.01 -19.19 25.27
C ALA A 183 -4.41 -20.37 26.07
N GLY A 184 -5.12 -20.80 27.11
CA GLY A 184 -4.74 -21.99 27.89
C GLY A 184 -3.52 -21.82 28.81
N ASN A 185 -2.98 -20.61 28.95
CA ASN A 185 -1.92 -20.33 29.92
C ASN A 185 -2.49 -19.53 31.12
N PRO A 186 -2.83 -20.18 32.24
CA PRO A 186 -3.41 -19.51 33.41
C PRO A 186 -2.44 -18.54 34.12
N ASN A 187 -1.15 -18.53 33.73
CA ASN A 187 -0.13 -17.64 34.29
C ASN A 187 0.14 -16.39 33.43
N THR A 188 -0.49 -16.27 32.25
CA THR A 188 -0.34 -15.10 31.38
C THR A 188 -1.69 -14.44 31.14
N SER A 189 -2.09 -13.58 32.07
CA SER A 189 -3.16 -12.59 31.86
C SER A 189 -2.69 -11.40 30.99
N GLU A 190 -1.55 -11.55 30.33
CA GLU A 190 -0.95 -10.50 29.52
C GLU A 190 -1.75 -10.34 28.23
N ILE A 191 -2.32 -9.14 28.07
CA ILE A 191 -3.00 -8.73 26.86
C ILE A 191 -1.97 -8.11 25.92
N LEU A 192 -1.86 -8.68 24.73
CA LEU A 192 -0.95 -8.27 23.68
C LEU A 192 -1.72 -7.51 22.61
N VAL A 193 -1.26 -6.30 22.29
CA VAL A 193 -1.79 -5.55 21.14
C VAL A 193 -1.16 -6.09 19.86
N ASN A 194 -1.99 -6.38 18.87
CA ASN A 194 -1.51 -6.84 17.58
C ASN A 194 -0.79 -5.69 16.88
N SER A 195 0.53 -5.72 16.92
CA SER A 195 1.39 -4.60 16.54
C SER A 195 2.78 -5.08 16.13
N CYS A 196 3.52 -4.22 15.43
CA CYS A 196 4.97 -4.32 15.32
C CYS A 196 5.61 -3.02 15.78
N ALA A 197 6.27 -3.02 16.93
CA ALA A 197 7.00 -1.89 17.48
C ALA A 197 8.39 -2.34 17.98
N ASP A 198 9.34 -1.42 18.03
CA ASP A 198 10.70 -1.69 18.53
C ASP A 198 10.75 -1.87 20.06
N ARG A 199 9.72 -1.39 20.77
CA ARG A 199 9.59 -1.44 22.23
C ARG A 199 8.12 -1.34 22.66
N GLU A 200 7.88 -1.45 23.96
CA GLU A 200 6.57 -1.19 24.55
C GLU A 200 6.12 0.25 24.29
N PHE A 201 4.84 0.42 23.96
CA PHE A 201 4.22 1.71 23.69
C PHE A 201 2.96 1.89 24.53
N SER A 202 2.61 3.15 24.77
CA SER A 202 1.40 3.49 25.52
C SER A 202 0.18 3.61 24.61
N TYR A 203 -0.94 3.07 25.08
CA TYR A 203 -2.25 3.21 24.44
C TYR A 203 -3.33 3.49 25.50
N SER A 204 -4.36 4.25 25.12
CA SER A 204 -5.64 4.31 25.84
C SER A 204 -6.53 3.20 25.33
N THR A 205 -7.66 3.00 26.01
CA THR A 205 -8.66 2.01 25.66
C THR A 205 -10.00 2.70 25.53
N GLU A 206 -10.62 2.59 24.36
CA GLU A 206 -11.85 3.30 24.05
C GLU A 206 -12.87 2.39 23.37
N THR A 207 -14.13 2.62 23.71
CA THR A 207 -15.30 2.03 23.02
C THR A 207 -15.67 2.85 21.79
N ARG A 208 -16.66 2.38 21.01
CA ARG A 208 -17.20 3.13 19.85
C ARG A 208 -17.73 4.53 20.23
N THR A 209 -18.17 4.73 21.46
CA THR A 209 -18.69 6.01 21.95
C THR A 209 -17.61 6.91 22.56
N GLY A 210 -16.33 6.53 22.46
CA GLY A 210 -15.21 7.24 23.08
C GLY A 210 -15.14 7.09 24.60
N SER A 211 -15.94 6.20 25.19
CA SER A 211 -15.90 5.92 26.62
C SER A 211 -14.77 4.95 26.93
N LYS A 212 -14.07 5.16 28.05
CA LYS A 212 -13.02 4.25 28.53
C LYS A 212 -13.58 2.86 28.78
N CYS A 213 -12.83 1.84 28.42
CA CYS A 213 -13.13 0.42 28.64
C CYS A 213 -11.89 -0.32 29.11
N ASP A 214 -12.06 -1.55 29.60
CA ASP A 214 -10.95 -2.43 29.94
C ASP A 214 -10.84 -3.52 28.86
N LEU A 215 -9.60 -3.78 28.42
CA LEU A 215 -9.35 -4.90 27.51
C LEU A 215 -9.54 -6.19 28.30
N ASP A 216 -10.29 -7.12 27.73
CA ASP A 216 -10.51 -8.44 28.31
C ASP A 216 -10.53 -9.51 27.21
N THR A 217 -10.09 -10.71 27.54
CA THR A 217 -9.96 -11.81 26.58
C THR A 217 -10.46 -13.11 27.18
N SER A 218 -10.99 -13.99 26.32
CA SER A 218 -11.44 -15.31 26.73
C SER A 218 -10.25 -16.20 27.05
N ASN A 219 -10.20 -16.78 28.24
CA ASN A 219 -9.14 -17.73 28.63
C ASN A 219 -9.07 -18.98 27.72
N THR A 220 -10.16 -19.34 27.04
CA THR A 220 -10.21 -20.52 26.18
C THR A 220 -9.74 -20.24 24.76
N THR A 221 -10.01 -19.05 24.22
CA THR A 221 -9.71 -18.69 22.82
C THR A 221 -8.59 -17.68 22.67
N GLY A 222 -8.29 -16.90 23.72
CA GLY A 222 -7.36 -15.77 23.69
C GLY A 222 -7.89 -14.53 22.96
N LEU A 223 -9.15 -14.56 22.52
CA LEU A 223 -9.76 -13.47 21.74
C LEU A 223 -10.45 -12.44 22.63
N PRO A 224 -10.59 -11.18 22.17
CA PRO A 224 -11.38 -10.15 22.82
C PRO A 224 -12.77 -10.64 23.25
N THR A 225 -13.18 -10.32 24.49
CA THR A 225 -14.55 -10.56 24.98
C THR A 225 -15.45 -9.35 24.76
N ASP A 226 -14.87 -8.14 24.74
CA ASP A 226 -15.54 -6.92 24.32
C ASP A 226 -15.10 -6.54 22.91
N ASP A 227 -15.99 -6.81 21.96
CA ASP A 227 -15.86 -6.46 20.55
C ASP A 227 -15.77 -4.95 20.29
N TYR A 228 -16.15 -4.13 21.27
CA TYR A 228 -16.24 -2.69 21.11
C TYR A 228 -15.07 -1.92 21.68
N CYS A 229 -14.33 -2.49 22.64
CA CYS A 229 -13.15 -1.89 23.24
C CYS A 229 -11.92 -2.05 22.36
N GLN A 230 -11.16 -0.99 22.13
CA GLN A 230 -9.98 -1.00 21.28
C GLN A 230 -8.80 -0.26 21.93
N PRO A 231 -7.56 -0.73 21.72
CA PRO A 231 -6.38 0.04 22.06
C PRO A 231 -6.20 1.19 21.06
N ILE A 232 -6.04 2.42 21.58
CA ILE A 232 -5.83 3.64 20.80
C ILE A 232 -4.46 4.21 21.18
N LEU A 233 -3.59 4.46 20.21
CA LEU A 233 -2.26 5.00 20.47
C LEU A 233 -2.37 6.41 21.07
N THR A 234 -1.78 6.62 22.26
CA THR A 234 -1.87 7.91 22.99
C THR A 234 -0.62 8.76 22.90
N GLN A 235 0.55 8.14 22.66
CA GLN A 235 1.83 8.85 22.54
C GLN A 235 2.54 8.49 21.24
N THR A 236 2.76 9.48 20.39
CA THR A 236 3.31 9.29 19.04
C THR A 236 4.83 9.49 18.95
N ASN A 237 5.51 9.80 20.07
CA ASN A 237 6.89 10.31 20.03
C ASN A 237 7.95 9.39 20.66
N ASN A 238 7.59 8.19 21.12
CA ASN A 238 8.47 7.38 21.97
C ASN A 238 8.84 5.99 21.43
N PHE A 239 8.38 5.60 20.24
CA PHE A 239 8.69 4.29 19.66
C PHE A 239 8.92 4.36 18.16
N GLU A 240 9.79 3.49 17.64
CA GLU A 240 9.89 3.25 16.21
C GLU A 240 9.06 2.02 15.85
N SER A 241 8.37 2.09 14.71
CA SER A 241 7.45 1.02 14.32
C SER A 241 7.35 0.94 12.80
N SER A 242 6.51 0.03 12.34
CA SER A 242 6.21 -0.21 10.95
C SER A 242 5.17 0.76 10.40
N LEU A 243 5.38 1.22 9.18
CA LEU A 243 4.36 1.90 8.39
C LEU A 243 3.11 1.01 8.22
N MET A 244 3.23 -0.32 8.28
CA MET A 244 2.08 -1.23 8.22
C MET A 244 1.36 -1.41 9.56
N PHE A 245 1.85 -0.78 10.64
CA PHE A 245 1.18 -0.73 11.95
C PHE A 245 0.61 0.66 12.23
N ALA A 246 1.44 1.70 12.22
CA ALA A 246 1.09 3.02 12.74
C ALA A 246 1.61 4.17 11.86
N HIS A 247 1.24 4.17 10.57
CA HIS A 247 1.70 5.18 9.61
C HIS A 247 1.32 6.63 9.99
N SER A 248 0.31 6.84 10.83
CA SER A 248 -0.09 8.17 11.32
C SER A 248 0.86 8.75 12.39
N VAL A 249 1.73 7.93 12.96
CA VAL A 249 2.64 8.32 14.04
C VAL A 249 3.90 8.97 13.46
N GLU A 250 4.32 10.14 13.97
CA GLU A 250 5.42 10.93 13.40
C GLU A 250 6.78 10.20 13.46
N SER A 251 7.05 9.48 14.55
CA SER A 251 8.29 8.71 14.75
C SER A 251 8.41 7.47 13.85
N VAL A 252 7.32 7.00 13.24
CA VAL A 252 7.29 5.80 12.40
C VAL A 252 7.88 6.08 11.01
N LYS A 253 9.01 5.45 10.70
CA LYS A 253 9.76 5.69 9.45
C LYS A 253 10.29 4.42 8.79
N HIS A 254 9.85 3.24 9.22
CA HIS A 254 10.40 1.97 8.79
C HIS A 254 9.31 0.93 8.53
N PHE A 255 9.71 -0.23 8.01
CA PHE A 255 8.88 -1.43 7.95
C PHE A 255 9.33 -2.41 9.03
N CYS A 256 8.44 -3.29 9.50
CA CYS A 256 8.79 -4.31 10.49
C CYS A 256 9.89 -5.22 9.94
N GLY A 257 10.84 -5.62 10.79
CA GLY A 257 12.01 -6.40 10.40
C GLY A 257 13.13 -5.61 9.72
N ASP A 258 12.99 -4.29 9.54
CA ASP A 258 14.09 -3.45 9.05
C ASP A 258 15.21 -3.32 10.10
N THR A 259 16.43 -3.73 9.73
CA THR A 259 17.61 -3.66 10.60
C THR A 259 18.47 -2.42 10.36
N ARG A 260 18.09 -1.54 9.41
CA ARG A 260 18.89 -0.36 9.03
C ARG A 260 18.92 0.73 10.10
N SER A 261 18.02 0.71 11.07
CA SER A 261 17.89 1.77 12.08
C SER A 261 18.91 1.71 13.23
N GLY A 262 19.85 0.76 13.23
CA GLY A 262 21.04 0.80 14.11
C GLY A 262 20.80 0.70 15.62
N GLY A 263 19.54 0.70 16.09
CA GLY A 263 19.19 0.50 17.48
C GLY A 263 19.33 -0.96 17.91
N GLN A 264 19.90 -1.20 19.09
CA GLN A 264 19.80 -2.48 19.78
C GLN A 264 18.31 -2.81 20.00
N GLY A 265 17.73 -3.67 19.17
CA GLY A 265 16.29 -3.99 19.22
C GLY A 265 15.53 -3.91 17.89
N SER A 266 16.25 -3.89 16.75
CA SER A 266 15.74 -4.07 15.37
C SER A 266 14.30 -4.58 15.31
N HIS A 267 13.35 -3.71 14.94
CA HIS A 267 11.88 -3.90 14.93
C HIS A 267 11.48 -5.36 15.15
N ARG A 268 11.40 -5.78 16.42
CA ARG A 268 11.31 -7.18 16.81
C ARG A 268 9.99 -7.74 16.31
N HIS A 269 10.06 -8.39 15.15
CA HIS A 269 8.91 -9.01 14.53
C HIS A 269 8.41 -10.16 15.40
N ASN A 270 7.15 -10.10 15.81
CA ASN A 270 6.47 -11.23 16.42
C ASN A 270 5.73 -12.01 15.32
N SER A 271 6.37 -13.05 14.80
CA SER A 271 5.80 -13.90 13.74
C SER A 271 4.59 -14.73 14.17
N LYS A 272 4.26 -14.75 15.47
CA LYS A 272 3.11 -15.47 16.04
C LYS A 272 1.92 -14.57 16.31
N SER A 273 2.04 -13.25 16.18
CA SER A 273 0.90 -12.35 16.33
C SER A 273 -0.15 -12.65 15.25
N PRO A 274 -1.45 -12.69 15.59
CA PRO A 274 -2.53 -13.00 14.64
C PRO A 274 -2.88 -11.77 13.79
N ASN A 275 -1.92 -11.16 13.09
CA ASN A 275 -2.20 -10.12 12.08
C ASN A 275 -2.25 -10.73 10.68
N LYS A 276 -2.84 -9.97 9.76
CA LYS A 276 -3.03 -10.37 8.37
C LYS A 276 -1.69 -10.64 7.66
N GLN A 277 -0.65 -9.85 7.95
CA GLN A 277 0.69 -10.09 7.43
C GLN A 277 1.21 -11.47 7.81
N ASN A 278 1.23 -11.83 9.09
CA ASN A 278 1.74 -13.11 9.54
C ASN A 278 0.94 -14.28 8.99
N VAL A 279 -0.39 -14.18 8.99
CA VAL A 279 -1.26 -15.26 8.52
C VAL A 279 -1.10 -15.52 7.03
N LEU A 280 -0.96 -14.47 6.21
CA LEU A 280 -0.90 -14.60 4.75
C LEU A 280 0.52 -14.73 4.20
N CYS A 281 1.55 -14.32 4.95
CA CYS A 281 2.96 -14.33 4.53
C CYS A 281 3.82 -15.37 5.27
N ASP A 282 3.23 -16.42 5.84
CA ASP A 282 3.92 -17.48 6.58
C ASP A 282 4.78 -16.94 7.75
N GLY A 283 4.25 -15.94 8.46
CA GLY A 283 4.91 -15.30 9.59
C GLY A 283 6.08 -14.38 9.21
N ARG A 284 6.32 -14.10 7.93
CA ARG A 284 7.37 -13.17 7.49
C ARG A 284 6.99 -11.71 7.75
N ASP A 285 7.95 -10.93 8.25
CA ASP A 285 7.80 -9.49 8.42
C ASP A 285 7.64 -8.76 7.07
N THR A 286 7.03 -7.58 7.11
CA THR A 286 6.79 -6.73 5.94
C THR A 286 8.08 -6.41 5.18
N TRP A 287 9.18 -6.08 5.88
CA TRP A 287 10.44 -5.76 5.20
C TRP A 287 11.04 -6.94 4.45
N THR A 288 10.94 -8.16 4.99
CA THR A 288 11.39 -9.40 4.36
C THR A 288 10.67 -9.68 3.05
N VAL A 289 9.37 -9.38 2.98
CA VAL A 289 8.61 -9.48 1.72
C VAL A 289 9.04 -8.38 0.75
N ILE A 290 9.09 -7.12 1.20
CA ILE A 290 9.44 -5.97 0.36
C ILE A 290 10.84 -6.12 -0.26
N LYS A 291 11.87 -6.51 0.53
CA LYS A 291 13.24 -6.69 0.02
C LYS A 291 13.36 -7.82 -1.01
N SER A 292 12.42 -8.78 -1.00
CA SER A 292 12.40 -9.88 -1.97
C SER A 292 11.77 -9.48 -3.30
N HIS A 293 11.08 -8.34 -3.34
CA HIS A 293 10.48 -7.82 -4.56
C HIS A 293 11.57 -7.45 -5.59
N PRO A 294 11.37 -7.73 -6.90
CA PRO A 294 12.37 -7.46 -7.95
C PRO A 294 12.88 -6.02 -7.99
N ASP A 295 12.01 -5.04 -7.67
CA ASP A 295 12.37 -3.63 -7.60
C ASP A 295 13.51 -3.33 -6.61
N LEU A 296 13.57 -4.06 -5.50
CA LEU A 296 14.59 -3.89 -4.46
C LEU A 296 15.73 -4.88 -4.60
N ALA A 297 15.45 -6.13 -4.99
CA ALA A 297 16.47 -7.16 -5.18
C ALA A 297 17.54 -6.71 -6.18
N ASN A 298 17.13 -6.05 -7.26
CA ASN A 298 18.04 -5.50 -8.27
C ASN A 298 18.73 -4.20 -7.81
N HIS A 299 18.07 -3.40 -6.96
CA HIS A 299 18.64 -2.15 -6.43
C HIS A 299 19.78 -2.38 -5.42
N HIS A 300 19.70 -3.43 -4.60
CA HIS A 300 20.77 -3.78 -3.66
C HIS A 300 22.11 -4.08 -4.36
N LEU A 301 22.06 -4.68 -5.55
CA LEU A 301 23.24 -4.93 -6.38
C LEU A 301 23.87 -3.61 -6.87
N TYR A 302 23.03 -2.62 -7.25
CA TYR A 302 23.49 -1.31 -7.71
C TYR A 302 24.15 -0.48 -6.59
N ARG A 303 23.59 -0.47 -5.37
CA ARG A 303 24.14 0.27 -4.21
C ARG A 303 25.51 -0.26 -3.76
N GLN A 304 25.79 -1.56 -3.95
CA GLN A 304 27.12 -2.12 -3.65
C GLN A 304 28.19 -1.61 -4.61
N THR A 305 27.81 -1.25 -5.84
CA THR A 305 28.74 -0.76 -6.88
C THR A 305 28.90 0.77 -6.91
N ASN A 306 27.93 1.56 -6.42
CA ASN A 306 27.95 3.03 -6.49
C ASN A 306 27.53 3.67 -5.15
N ARG A 307 28.52 4.03 -4.30
CA ARG A 307 28.29 4.59 -2.96
C ARG A 307 28.02 6.11 -2.90
N TYR A 308 27.99 6.83 -4.03
CA TYR A 308 27.93 8.30 -4.04
C TYR A 308 26.98 8.86 -5.11
N VAL A 309 25.67 8.61 -5.02
CA VAL A 309 24.69 9.39 -5.78
C VAL A 309 23.45 9.62 -4.92
N LEU A 310 23.44 10.69 -4.12
CA LEU A 310 22.20 11.30 -3.63
C LEU A 310 21.80 12.34 -4.68
N SER A 311 21.05 11.90 -5.69
CA SER A 311 20.40 12.81 -6.64
C SER A 311 19.03 13.17 -6.09
N ILE A 312 18.86 14.43 -5.69
CA ILE A 312 17.54 15.03 -5.53
C ILE A 312 16.99 15.18 -6.95
N ALA A 313 16.34 14.12 -7.47
CA ALA A 313 15.72 14.18 -8.78
C ALA A 313 14.48 15.08 -8.69
N GLN A 314 14.40 16.10 -9.56
CA GLN A 314 13.16 16.79 -9.83
C GLN A 314 12.14 15.77 -10.31
N ILE A 315 11.00 15.66 -9.62
CA ILE A 315 9.89 14.85 -10.10
C ILE A 315 9.38 15.49 -11.40
N ILE A 316 9.53 14.79 -12.52
CA ILE A 316 8.96 15.23 -13.78
C ILE A 316 7.45 14.99 -13.70
N LEU A 317 6.69 16.09 -13.71
CA LEU A 317 5.24 16.07 -13.67
C LEU A 317 4.69 16.40 -15.05
N LEU A 318 4.01 15.43 -15.66
CA LEU A 318 3.33 15.60 -16.94
C LEU A 318 1.82 15.66 -16.71
N TYR A 319 1.12 16.53 -17.46
CA TYR A 319 -0.34 16.55 -17.45
C TYR A 319 -0.90 15.98 -18.75
N ALA A 320 -1.92 15.12 -18.64
CA ALA A 320 -2.61 14.49 -19.75
C ALA A 320 -4.13 14.66 -19.66
N HIS A 321 -4.80 14.78 -20.81
CA HIS A 321 -6.26 14.92 -20.94
C HIS A 321 -6.95 13.59 -21.30
N HIS A 322 -8.23 13.46 -20.97
CA HIS A 322 -9.04 12.27 -21.19
C HIS A 322 -9.26 11.99 -22.69
N SER A 323 -8.98 10.77 -23.12
CA SER A 323 -9.52 10.22 -24.37
C SER A 323 -10.74 9.36 -24.07
N LYS A 324 -11.83 9.53 -24.84
CA LYS A 324 -13.21 9.05 -24.65
C LYS A 324 -13.45 7.83 -23.71
N TYR A 325 -14.46 8.05 -22.85
CA TYR A 325 -15.10 7.24 -21.79
C TYR A 325 -15.18 5.69 -21.96
N MET A 326 -14.89 4.98 -20.87
CA MET A 326 -15.68 3.82 -20.41
C MET A 326 -16.06 4.04 -18.92
N PRO A 327 -17.32 3.80 -18.52
CA PRO A 327 -17.76 4.10 -17.16
C PRO A 327 -17.11 3.16 -16.13
N TYR A 328 -16.68 3.75 -15.01
CA TYR A 328 -16.34 3.06 -13.77
C TYR A 328 -17.56 2.25 -13.29
N ILE A 329 -17.37 0.93 -13.08
CA ILE A 329 -18.38 0.06 -12.50
C ILE A 329 -18.10 0.00 -10.99
N ASP A 330 -19.06 0.47 -10.21
CA ASP A 330 -19.07 0.38 -8.75
C ASP A 330 -19.18 -1.10 -8.32
N PRO A 331 -18.16 -1.69 -7.67
CA PRO A 331 -18.23 -3.08 -7.22
C PRO A 331 -19.24 -3.30 -6.08
N GLN A 332 -19.78 -2.25 -5.46
CA GLN A 332 -20.83 -2.37 -4.43
C GLN A 332 -22.25 -2.45 -4.99
N ASN A 333 -22.44 -2.25 -6.30
CA ASN A 333 -23.73 -2.35 -6.99
C ASN A 333 -23.81 -3.54 -7.98
N ALA A 334 -22.85 -4.46 -7.92
CA ALA A 334 -22.97 -5.75 -8.59
C ALA A 334 -23.88 -6.66 -7.73
N GLU A 335 -25.19 -6.56 -7.95
CA GLU A 335 -26.14 -7.59 -7.49
C GLU A 335 -25.67 -8.96 -8.00
N ILE A 336 -25.55 -9.92 -7.08
CA ILE A 336 -25.58 -11.36 -7.37
C ILE A 336 -27.01 -11.82 -7.11
#